data_AF-A0A1F7YFZ6-F1
#
_entry.id   AF-A0A1F7YFZ6-F1
#
_cell.length_a   1.000
_cell.length_b   1.000
_cell.length_c   1.000
_cell.angle_alpha   90.00
_cell.angle_beta   90.00
_cell.angle_gamma   90.00
#
_symmetry.space_group_name_H-M   'P 1'
#
loop_
_entity.id
_entity.type
_entity.pdbx_description
1 polymer ?
#
loop_
_entity_poly.entity_id
_entity_poly.type
_entity_poly.pdbx_seq_one_letter_code
_entity_poly.pdbx_strand_id
1 'polypeptide(L)'
;MTRNKLNELLNKVEREVEEIKVRTEKVVGAANEIARSSYNSPSQSGDRYHSQSQADLAKSSLINMQDFQQMLKQSLERDLPESIAPICYVELIFNDGETSSFFYVEESPSVISFKFVSSSSPLGLAIIGKRISEEFELMLENKSRKGIISSIE
;
A
#
# COMPACT_ATOMS: atom_id res chain seq x y z
N MET A 1 15.66 11.19 -15.62
CA MET A 1 14.19 11.36 -15.59
C MET A 1 13.77 11.38 -14.13
N THR A 2 12.89 12.30 -13.75
CA THR A 2 12.45 12.45 -12.36
C THR A 2 11.30 11.48 -12.09
N ARG A 3 11.36 10.71 -10.99
CA ARG A 3 10.30 9.78 -10.55
C ARG A 3 9.09 10.51 -10.00
N ASN A 4 8.39 11.23 -10.87
CA ASN A 4 7.33 12.13 -10.47
C ASN A 4 6.17 11.38 -9.81
N LYS A 5 5.84 10.17 -10.27
CA LYS A 5 4.74 9.37 -9.70
C LYS A 5 5.05 8.81 -8.33
N LEU A 6 6.28 8.32 -8.10
CA LEU A 6 6.68 7.87 -6.76
C LEU A 6 6.79 9.04 -5.76
N ASN A 7 7.21 10.23 -6.21
CA ASN A 7 7.18 11.43 -5.37
C ASN A 7 5.75 11.89 -5.05
N GLU A 8 4.82 11.81 -6.01
CA GLU A 8 3.40 12.08 -5.81
C GLU A 8 2.82 11.11 -4.75
N LEU A 9 3.12 9.82 -4.88
CA LEU A 9 2.76 8.80 -3.91
C LEU A 9 3.36 9.11 -2.53
N LEU A 10 4.64 9.47 -2.45
CA LEU A 10 5.30 9.77 -1.19
C LEU A 10 4.59 10.92 -0.47
N ASN A 11 4.36 12.04 -1.15
CA ASN A 11 3.66 13.19 -0.57
C ASN A 11 2.28 12.83 -0.01
N LYS A 12 1.56 11.91 -0.67
CA LYS A 12 0.25 11.44 -0.20
C LYS A 12 0.38 10.52 1.01
N VAL A 13 1.32 9.58 0.97
CA VAL A 13 1.63 8.68 2.10
C VAL A 13 2.03 9.47 3.34
N GLU A 14 2.88 10.50 3.19
CA GLU A 14 3.31 11.33 4.32
C GLU A 14 2.14 12.04 5.02
N ARG A 15 1.16 12.52 4.25
CA ARG A 15 -0.06 13.11 4.80
C ARG A 15 -0.92 12.08 5.52
N GLU A 16 -1.10 10.91 4.92
CA GLU A 16 -1.90 9.84 5.54
C GLU A 16 -1.25 9.27 6.81
N VAL A 17 0.08 9.16 6.85
CA VAL A 17 0.81 8.77 8.07
C VAL A 17 0.50 9.75 9.20
N GLU A 18 0.53 11.06 8.94
CA GLU A 18 0.24 12.06 9.97
C GLU A 18 -1.24 12.00 10.42
N GLU A 19 -2.18 11.81 9.49
CA GLU A 19 -3.60 11.64 9.83
C GLU A 19 -3.85 10.38 10.67
N ILE A 20 -3.25 9.24 10.29
CA ILE A 20 -3.34 7.97 11.02
C ILE A 20 -2.68 8.10 12.39
N LYS A 21 -1.57 8.82 12.50
CA LYS A 21 -0.88 9.08 13.77
C LYS A 21 -1.77 9.86 14.72
N VAL A 22 -2.34 10.99 14.28
CA VAL A 22 -3.27 11.79 15.10
C VAL A 22 -4.48 10.95 15.53
N ARG A 23 -5.02 10.12 14.64
CA ARG A 23 -6.13 9.21 14.97
C ARG A 23 -5.71 8.16 16.00
N THR A 24 -4.53 7.58 15.85
CA THR A 24 -3.98 6.56 16.76
C THR A 24 -3.77 7.14 18.14
N GLU A 25 -3.20 8.34 18.26
CA GLU A 25 -3.03 9.04 19.53
C GLU A 25 -4.37 9.25 20.26
N LYS A 26 -5.42 9.64 19.53
CA LYS A 26 -6.78 9.79 20.10
C LYS A 26 -7.36 8.47 20.60
N VAL A 27 -7.26 7.40 19.80
CA VAL A 27 -7.81 6.08 20.16
C VAL A 27 -7.05 5.49 21.36
N VAL A 28 -5.72 5.62 21.38
CA VAL A 28 -4.89 5.18 22.50
C VAL A 28 -5.19 6.00 23.76
N GLY A 29 -5.35 7.33 23.63
CA GLY A 29 -5.77 8.20 24.72
C GLY A 29 -7.10 7.76 25.33
N ALA A 30 -8.13 7.55 24.50
CA ALA A 30 -9.43 7.08 24.94
C ALA A 30 -9.37 5.70 25.62
N ALA A 31 -8.59 4.75 25.07
CA ALA A 31 -8.40 3.44 25.68
C ALA A 31 -7.74 3.54 27.07
N ASN A 32 -6.77 4.44 27.25
CA ASN A 32 -6.14 4.70 28.53
C ASN A 32 -7.09 5.34 29.55
N GLU A 33 -7.96 6.25 29.11
CA GLU A 33 -8.98 6.87 29.98
C GLU A 33 -10.02 5.84 30.42
N ILE A 34 -10.50 4.99 29.51
CA ILE A 34 -11.42 3.89 29.82
C ILE A 34 -10.76 2.90 30.78
N ALA A 35 -9.49 2.54 30.56
CA ALA A 35 -8.74 1.67 31.46
C ALA A 35 -8.58 2.26 32.87
N ARG A 36 -8.45 3.57 33.00
CA ARG A 36 -8.33 4.27 34.30
C ARG A 36 -9.66 4.44 35.03
N SER A 37 -10.76 4.57 34.29
CA SER A 37 -12.11 4.81 34.84
C SER A 37 -12.92 3.54 35.11
N SER A 38 -12.53 2.41 34.51
CA SER A 38 -13.18 1.11 34.64
C SER A 38 -12.80 0.40 35.95
N TYR A 39 -13.43 0.79 37.06
CA TYR A 39 -13.30 0.09 38.35
C TYR A 39 -14.39 -0.98 38.52
N ASN A 40 -13.98 -2.24 38.42
CA ASN A 40 -14.60 -3.44 39.02
C ASN A 40 -16.02 -3.87 38.59
N SER A 41 -16.43 -3.68 37.34
CA SER A 41 -17.63 -4.34 36.78
C SER A 41 -17.31 -5.24 35.57
N PRO A 42 -17.92 -6.44 35.44
CA PRO A 42 -17.76 -7.31 34.26
C PRO A 42 -18.08 -6.61 32.93
N SER A 43 -19.08 -5.73 32.89
CA SER A 43 -19.42 -4.96 31.68
C SER A 43 -18.31 -3.98 31.28
N GLN A 44 -17.66 -3.35 32.26
CA GLN A 44 -16.54 -2.43 32.03
C GLN A 44 -15.27 -3.15 31.58
N SER A 45 -15.14 -4.45 31.88
CA SER A 45 -14.05 -5.29 31.38
C SER A 45 -14.17 -5.54 29.87
N GLY A 46 -15.41 -5.66 29.37
CA GLY A 46 -15.70 -5.76 27.94
C GLY A 46 -15.34 -4.49 27.19
N ASP A 47 -15.76 -3.33 27.71
CA ASP A 47 -15.44 -2.02 27.12
C ASP A 47 -13.94 -1.77 27.09
N ARG A 48 -13.23 -2.08 28.19
CA ARG A 48 -11.77 -1.98 28.25
C ARG A 48 -11.10 -2.88 27.21
N TYR A 49 -11.53 -4.13 27.07
CA TYR A 49 -10.97 -5.04 26.08
C TYR A 49 -11.22 -4.55 24.65
N HIS A 50 -12.44 -4.07 24.37
CA HIS A 50 -12.79 -3.55 23.05
C HIS A 50 -11.98 -2.30 22.70
N SER A 51 -11.86 -1.33 23.61
CA SER A 51 -11.06 -0.12 23.39
C SER A 51 -9.57 -0.42 23.25
N GLN A 52 -9.04 -1.39 24.01
CA GLN A 52 -7.66 -1.84 23.85
C GLN A 52 -7.42 -2.48 22.48
N SER A 53 -8.34 -3.35 22.05
CA SER A 53 -8.28 -3.97 20.72
C SER A 53 -8.29 -2.93 19.59
N GLN A 54 -9.13 -1.89 19.69
CA GLN A 54 -9.13 -0.78 18.73
C GLN A 54 -7.81 0.00 18.75
N ALA A 55 -7.23 0.24 19.93
CA ALA A 55 -5.95 0.92 20.06
C ALA A 55 -4.80 0.12 19.44
N ASP A 56 -4.80 -1.21 19.61
CA ASP A 56 -3.78 -2.09 19.03
C ASP A 56 -3.91 -2.19 17.51
N LEU A 57 -5.13 -2.25 16.97
CA LEU A 57 -5.38 -2.16 15.53
C LEU A 57 -4.92 -0.82 14.94
N ALA A 58 -5.19 0.29 15.63
CA ALA A 58 -4.74 1.61 15.20
C ALA A 58 -3.20 1.72 15.16
N LYS A 59 -2.52 1.20 16.19
CA LYS A 59 -1.05 1.14 16.23
C LYS A 59 -0.49 0.28 15.10
N SER A 60 -1.06 -0.91 14.86
CA SER A 60 -0.61 -1.77 13.78
C SER A 60 -0.78 -1.10 12.42
N SER A 61 -1.89 -0.40 12.19
CA SER A 61 -2.12 0.36 10.96
C SER A 61 -1.09 1.49 10.78
N LEU A 62 -0.75 2.21 11.85
CA LEU A 62 0.28 3.24 11.82
C LEU A 62 1.65 2.67 11.46
N ILE A 63 2.05 1.57 12.10
CA ILE A 63 3.33 0.88 11.83
C ILE A 63 3.41 0.47 10.37
N ASN A 64 2.38 -0.25 9.86
CA ASN A 64 2.37 -0.71 8.48
C ASN A 64 2.49 0.45 7.47
N MET A 65 1.85 1.59 7.76
CA MET A 65 1.94 2.76 6.88
C MET A 65 3.31 3.45 6.96
N GLN A 66 3.94 3.49 8.14
CA GLN A 66 5.30 3.99 8.32
C GLN A 66 6.33 3.11 7.61
N ASP A 67 6.17 1.79 7.68
CA ASP A 67 7.03 0.82 6.98
C ASP A 67 6.90 1.03 5.46
N PHE A 68 5.67 1.17 4.96
CA PHE A 68 5.43 1.48 3.55
C PHE A 68 6.07 2.82 3.13
N GLN A 69 5.93 3.86 3.95
CA GLN A 69 6.59 5.16 3.73
C GLN A 69 8.11 5.00 3.64
N GLN A 70 8.71 4.21 4.52
CA GLN A 70 10.16 3.98 4.53
C GLN A 70 10.61 3.21 3.29
N MET A 71 9.89 2.14 2.89
CA MET A 71 10.18 1.40 1.67
C MET A 71 10.12 2.30 0.43
N LEU A 72 9.16 3.22 0.37
CA LEU A 72 9.02 4.17 -0.73
C LEU A 72 10.18 5.17 -0.79
N LYS A 73 10.61 5.70 0.37
CA LYS A 73 11.80 6.57 0.46
C LYS A 73 13.06 5.85 -0.03
N GLN A 74 13.25 4.61 0.41
CA GLN A 74 14.37 3.78 -0.05
C GLN A 74 14.30 3.49 -1.55
N SER A 75 13.10 3.26 -2.11
CA SER A 75 12.95 3.07 -3.55
C SER A 75 13.41 4.31 -4.32
N LEU A 76 12.97 5.51 -3.88
CA LEU A 76 13.33 6.79 -4.51
C LEU A 76 14.83 7.08 -4.54
N GLU A 77 15.60 6.58 -3.57
CA GLU A 77 17.06 6.73 -3.52
C GLU A 77 17.82 5.81 -4.48
N ARG A 78 17.20 4.72 -4.96
CA ARG A 78 17.82 3.77 -5.90
C ARG A 78 17.80 4.31 -7.33
N ASP A 79 18.63 3.77 -8.21
CA ASP A 79 18.53 4.05 -9.65
C ASP A 79 17.20 3.56 -10.24
N LEU A 80 16.78 4.16 -11.36
CA LEU A 80 15.59 3.75 -12.12
C LEU A 80 15.66 2.24 -12.42
N PRO A 81 14.62 1.47 -12.07
CA PRO A 81 14.66 0.03 -12.26
C PRO A 81 14.60 -0.31 -13.76
N GLU A 82 15.51 -1.16 -14.22
CA GLU A 82 15.49 -1.68 -15.60
C GLU A 82 14.37 -2.70 -15.83
N SER A 83 13.85 -3.27 -14.75
CA SER A 83 12.82 -4.30 -14.73
C SER A 83 11.84 -4.08 -13.59
N ILE A 84 10.59 -4.53 -13.74
CA ILE A 84 9.54 -4.38 -12.73
C ILE A 84 9.95 -5.09 -11.43
N ALA A 85 10.09 -4.29 -10.37
CA ALA A 85 10.39 -4.72 -9.01
C ALA A 85 9.69 -3.79 -8.01
N PRO A 86 9.23 -4.27 -6.84
CA PRO A 86 8.63 -3.41 -5.83
C PRO A 86 9.69 -2.44 -5.26
N ILE A 87 9.40 -1.16 -4.99
CA ILE A 87 8.20 -0.38 -5.28
C ILE A 87 8.45 0.46 -6.54
N CYS A 88 7.65 0.26 -7.60
CA CYS A 88 7.76 1.04 -8.84
C CYS A 88 6.39 1.43 -9.40
N TYR A 89 6.34 2.46 -10.24
CA TYR A 89 5.15 2.79 -11.03
C TYR A 89 5.26 2.10 -12.39
N VAL A 90 4.15 1.52 -12.86
CA VAL A 90 4.11 0.75 -14.11
C VAL A 90 2.93 1.22 -14.96
N GLU A 91 3.18 1.39 -16.25
CA GLU A 91 2.12 1.56 -17.25
C GLU A 91 2.16 0.41 -18.25
N LEU A 92 0.99 -0.17 -18.49
CA LEU A 92 0.77 -1.26 -19.42
C LEU A 92 -0.11 -0.78 -20.56
N ILE A 93 0.17 -1.28 -21.76
CA ILE A 93 -0.71 -1.15 -22.92
C ILE A 93 -1.17 -2.56 -23.30
N PHE A 94 -2.47 -2.81 -23.19
CA PHE A 94 -3.08 -4.07 -23.63
C PHE A 94 -3.30 -4.06 -25.15
N ASN A 95 -3.36 -5.24 -25.76
CA ASN A 95 -3.52 -5.40 -27.21
C ASN A 95 -4.86 -4.86 -27.76
N ASP A 96 -5.85 -4.68 -26.89
CA ASP A 96 -7.13 -4.02 -27.22
C ASP A 96 -7.06 -2.48 -27.19
N GLY A 97 -5.87 -1.93 -26.90
CA GLY A 97 -5.61 -0.49 -26.81
C GLY A 97 -5.89 0.11 -25.44
N GLU A 98 -6.33 -0.67 -24.45
CA GLU A 98 -6.53 -0.18 -23.09
C GLU A 98 -5.18 0.10 -22.41
N THR A 99 -5.08 1.24 -21.74
CA THR A 99 -3.94 1.58 -20.90
C THR A 99 -4.29 1.39 -19.42
N SER A 100 -3.39 0.79 -18.67
CA SER A 100 -3.53 0.63 -17.22
C SER A 100 -2.27 1.10 -16.52
N SER A 101 -2.45 1.94 -15.50
CA SER A 101 -1.37 2.45 -14.67
C SER A 101 -1.62 2.17 -13.20
N PHE A 102 -0.56 1.78 -12.50
CA PHE A 102 -0.61 1.41 -11.09
C PHE A 102 0.78 1.42 -10.45
N PHE A 103 0.80 1.38 -9.12
CA PHE A 103 2.01 1.14 -8.34
C PHE A 103 2.16 -0.36 -8.08
N TYR A 104 3.30 -0.92 -8.45
CA TYR A 104 3.67 -2.28 -8.15
C TYR A 104 4.35 -2.34 -6.79
N VAL A 105 3.78 -3.14 -5.88
CA VAL A 105 4.18 -3.22 -4.47
C VAL A 105 4.23 -4.67 -4.00
N GLU A 106 4.95 -4.96 -2.92
CA GLU A 106 4.92 -6.32 -2.34
C GLU A 106 3.52 -6.63 -1.80
N GLU A 107 3.02 -5.75 -0.94
CA GLU A 107 1.68 -5.79 -0.35
C GLU A 107 0.94 -4.46 -0.57
N SER A 108 -0.36 -4.53 -0.82
CA SER A 108 -1.17 -3.34 -1.09
C SER A 108 -1.49 -2.60 0.22
N PRO A 109 -1.10 -1.33 0.37
CA PRO A 109 -1.59 -0.51 1.48
C PRO A 109 -3.10 -0.29 1.30
N SER A 110 -3.86 -0.39 2.40
CA SER A 110 -5.33 -0.40 2.34
C SER A 110 -5.98 0.99 2.22
N VAL A 111 -5.22 2.07 2.33
CA VAL A 111 -5.77 3.40 2.70
C VAL A 111 -5.64 4.44 1.60
N ILE A 112 -4.92 4.15 0.52
CA ILE A 112 -4.48 5.18 -0.42
C ILE A 112 -5.29 5.14 -1.72
N SER A 113 -5.72 6.31 -2.21
CA SER A 113 -6.53 6.48 -3.45
C SER A 113 -5.79 6.14 -4.76
N PHE A 114 -4.70 5.39 -4.71
CA PHE A 114 -3.96 4.93 -5.87
C PHE A 114 -4.30 3.48 -6.21
N LYS A 115 -4.08 3.11 -7.47
CA LYS A 115 -4.17 1.72 -7.90
C LYS A 115 -2.87 1.01 -7.52
N PHE A 116 -2.98 -0.04 -6.73
CA PHE A 116 -1.87 -0.91 -6.37
C PHE A 116 -2.05 -2.30 -6.96
N VAL A 117 -0.96 -2.89 -7.39
CA VAL A 117 -0.90 -4.29 -7.82
C VAL A 117 0.15 -4.96 -6.95
N SER A 118 -0.29 -5.93 -6.16
CA SER A 118 0.64 -6.71 -5.32
C SER A 118 1.44 -7.68 -6.19
N SER A 119 2.67 -7.96 -5.75
CA SER A 119 3.51 -9.01 -6.33
C SER A 119 2.85 -10.39 -6.37
N SER A 120 1.93 -10.64 -5.43
CA SER A 120 1.14 -11.87 -5.30
C SER A 120 -0.11 -11.94 -6.17
N SER A 121 -0.51 -10.83 -6.81
CA SER A 121 -1.70 -10.81 -7.67
C SER A 121 -1.45 -11.48 -9.02
N PRO A 122 -2.48 -11.99 -9.73
CA PRO A 122 -2.30 -12.60 -11.06
C PRO A 122 -1.58 -11.70 -12.05
N LEU A 123 -1.90 -10.39 -12.05
CA LEU A 123 -1.20 -9.41 -12.87
C LEU A 123 0.24 -9.21 -12.40
N GLY A 124 0.46 -9.10 -11.09
CA GLY A 124 1.79 -8.94 -10.52
C GLY A 124 2.74 -10.10 -10.86
N LEU A 125 2.23 -11.33 -10.84
CA LEU A 125 2.98 -12.53 -11.24
C LEU A 125 3.28 -12.56 -12.74
N ALA A 126 2.39 -12.00 -13.58
CA ALA A 126 2.59 -11.98 -15.03
C ALA A 126 3.66 -10.96 -15.48
N ILE A 127 3.88 -9.90 -14.70
CA ILE A 127 4.75 -8.77 -15.08
C ILE A 127 6.05 -8.69 -14.28
N ILE A 128 6.22 -9.46 -13.20
CA ILE A 128 7.41 -9.39 -12.35
C ILE A 128 8.69 -9.64 -13.17
N GLY A 129 9.70 -8.78 -12.98
CA GLY A 129 10.98 -8.88 -13.69
C GLY A 129 10.94 -8.51 -15.17
N LYS A 130 9.77 -8.18 -15.73
CA LYS A 130 9.65 -7.72 -17.11
C LYS A 130 10.27 -6.34 -17.31
N ARG A 131 10.79 -6.09 -18.50
CA ARG A 131 11.40 -4.81 -18.90
C ARG A 131 10.45 -4.02 -19.79
N ILE A 132 10.77 -2.73 -19.99
CA ILE A 132 10.06 -1.88 -20.95
C ILE A 132 10.07 -2.54 -22.34
N SER A 133 8.93 -2.48 -23.04
CA SER A 133 8.66 -3.13 -24.33
C SER A 133 8.58 -4.66 -24.32
N GLU A 134 8.69 -5.32 -23.16
CA GLU A 134 8.42 -6.75 -23.09
C GLU A 134 6.92 -7.05 -23.04
N GLU A 135 6.55 -8.17 -23.66
CA GLU A 135 5.18 -8.69 -23.63
C GLU A 135 4.90 -9.48 -22.35
N PHE A 136 3.66 -9.37 -21.89
CA PHE A 136 3.11 -10.19 -20.81
C PHE A 136 1.76 -10.80 -21.23
N GLU A 137 1.42 -11.92 -20.60
CA GLU A 137 0.14 -12.60 -20.76
C GLU A 137 -0.49 -12.82 -19.40
N LEU A 138 -1.67 -12.24 -19.22
CA LEU A 138 -2.49 -12.37 -18.02
C LEU A 138 -3.59 -13.40 -18.26
N MET A 139 -3.62 -14.44 -17.44
CA MET A 139 -4.67 -15.45 -17.46
C MET A 139 -5.69 -15.16 -16.36
N LEU A 140 -6.93 -14.87 -16.74
CA LEU A 140 -8.05 -14.65 -15.81
C LEU A 140 -9.19 -15.61 -16.12
N GLU A 141 -9.41 -16.57 -15.22
CA GLU A 141 -10.51 -17.55 -15.15
C GLU A 141 -10.78 -18.39 -16.41
N ASN A 142 -10.89 -17.80 -17.60
CA ASN A 142 -10.94 -18.44 -18.93
C ASN A 142 -10.58 -17.48 -20.09
N LYS A 143 -10.00 -16.31 -19.82
CA LYS A 143 -9.60 -15.31 -20.83
C LYS A 143 -8.12 -14.98 -20.67
N SER A 144 -7.40 -15.00 -21.78
CA SER A 144 -6.06 -14.46 -21.88
C SER A 144 -6.13 -13.00 -22.31
N ARG A 145 -5.41 -12.14 -21.59
CA ARG A 145 -5.21 -10.73 -21.97
C ARG A 145 -3.71 -10.50 -22.13
N LYS A 146 -3.32 -9.99 -23.29
CA LYS A 146 -1.92 -9.71 -23.62
C LYS A 146 -1.67 -8.21 -23.69
N GLY A 147 -0.45 -7.81 -23.38
CA GLY A 147 -0.02 -6.42 -23.48
C GLY A 147 1.49 -6.29 -23.41
N ILE A 148 1.94 -5.05 -23.41
CA ILE A 148 3.35 -4.66 -23.30
C ILE A 148 3.56 -3.74 -22.10
N ILE A 149 4.77 -3.80 -21.52
CA ILE A 149 5.21 -2.82 -20.54
C ILE A 149 5.58 -1.52 -21.28
N SER A 150 4.85 -0.44 -21.03
CA SER A 150 5.09 0.85 -21.68
C SER A 150 6.13 1.70 -20.94
N SER A 151 6.03 1.75 -19.61
CA SER A 151 6.91 2.56 -18.78
C SER A 151 7.09 1.94 -17.39
N ILE A 152 8.25 2.22 -16.79
CA ILE A 152 8.58 1.86 -15.41
C ILE A 152 9.26 3.10 -14.79
N GLU A 153 8.78 3.54 -13.62
CA GLU A 153 9.41 4.62 -12.82
C GLU A 153 9.78 4.16 -11.41
#